data_AF-A0A9W9M830-F1
#
_entry.id   AF-A0A9W9M830-F1
#
_cell.length_a   1.000
_cell.length_b   1.000
_cell.length_c   1.000
_cell.angle_alpha   90.00
_cell.angle_beta   90.00
_cell.angle_gamma   90.00
#
_symmetry.space_group_name_H-M   'P 1'
#
loop_
_entity.id
_entity.type
_entity.pdbx_description
1 polymer ?
#
loop_
_entity_poly.entity_id
_entity_poly.type
_entity_poly.pdbx_seq_one_letter_code
_entity_poly.pdbx_strand_id
1 'polypeptide(L)'
;MLWKTVAFVSLFASRAWGKSSRQVEASDYINWKTFKANGVNLGGWLIQEANIDPIWWDTYSGGASDEWGFCENLGSQCGPVLEERYATWITTSDIDKVARSGVTLLRIPTTYSAWIQFPGSQLYSGNQTSYLNDIATYAIEKHGMHIIIDVHALPGGINGLTIGEATGHWGWFHNQTHFDYSMQVIDAIISFIQNSGHPESFTLEPLNEPADNRNPSVFGTPDALSDKGAAWILKYIHAVLDRVASVNSQIPVMFQGSFKNEKYWSGNFTGHENMVFDVHNYYFADRNTTSLNLPSFLRSDAKTMTGDRKFPVFVGEWSIQALHNNTHSLRAQNVNYGLKAFHHYGQGSSYWTWKFNGNERIDGQGTQGDYWNYEYFVDNNYSHTADN
;
A
#
# COMPACT_ATOMS: atom_id res chain seq x y z
N MET A 1 -75.99 29.20 31.39
CA MET A 1 -76.67 29.50 30.10
C MET A 1 -75.86 30.61 29.43
N LEU A 2 -75.58 30.46 28.13
CA LEU A 2 -74.97 31.42 27.18
C LEU A 2 -73.44 31.67 27.19
N TRP A 3 -72.75 30.80 26.45
CA TRP A 3 -71.92 31.07 25.24
C TRP A 3 -71.01 32.31 25.21
N LYS A 4 -69.69 32.08 25.11
CA LYS A 4 -68.77 32.93 24.32
C LYS A 4 -67.66 32.10 23.65
N THR A 5 -67.81 31.98 22.34
CA THR A 5 -66.84 32.11 21.23
C THR A 5 -65.37 31.77 21.47
N VAL A 6 -64.89 30.76 20.73
CA VAL A 6 -63.47 30.43 20.50
C VAL A 6 -62.91 31.36 19.42
N ALA A 7 -61.76 31.98 19.69
CA ALA A 7 -60.94 32.65 18.70
C ALA A 7 -59.60 31.89 18.57
N PHE A 8 -59.32 31.38 17.38
CA PHE A 8 -58.03 30.82 17.00
C PHE A 8 -57.07 31.95 16.65
N VAL A 9 -55.92 32.00 17.33
CA VAL A 9 -54.75 32.77 16.88
C VAL A 9 -53.58 31.80 16.77
N SER A 10 -53.16 31.58 15.53
CA SER A 10 -51.96 30.84 15.16
C SER A 10 -50.70 31.64 15.51
N LEU A 11 -49.86 31.13 16.41
CA LEU A 11 -48.47 31.55 16.54
C LEU A 11 -47.56 30.49 15.93
N PHE A 12 -46.89 30.86 14.83
CA PHE A 12 -45.74 30.13 14.30
C PHE A 12 -44.55 30.34 15.25
N ALA A 13 -44.04 29.26 15.83
CA ALA A 13 -42.75 29.24 16.50
C ALA A 13 -41.72 28.64 15.56
N SER A 14 -40.79 29.45 15.07
CA SER A 14 -39.61 29.02 14.33
C SER A 14 -38.67 28.25 15.27
N ARG A 15 -38.62 26.93 15.13
CA ARG A 15 -37.54 26.12 15.72
C ARG A 15 -36.31 26.25 14.83
N ALA A 16 -35.34 27.05 15.27
CA ALA A 16 -33.98 26.95 14.77
C ALA A 16 -33.42 25.57 15.15
N TRP A 17 -33.26 24.69 14.16
CA TRP A 17 -32.43 23.50 14.31
C TRP A 17 -30.97 23.93 14.25
N GLY A 18 -30.37 24.15 15.41
CA GLY A 18 -28.93 24.14 15.54
C GLY A 18 -28.42 22.76 15.13
N LYS A 19 -27.76 22.66 13.98
CA LYS A 19 -26.88 21.55 13.69
C LYS A 19 -25.77 21.61 14.75
N SER A 20 -25.85 20.71 15.72
CA SER A 20 -24.69 20.32 16.52
C SER A 20 -23.62 19.89 15.53
N SER A 21 -22.64 20.76 15.27
CA SER A 21 -21.37 20.35 14.69
C SER A 21 -20.80 19.32 15.64
N ARG A 22 -20.84 18.05 15.23
CA ARG A 22 -20.08 16.99 15.89
C ARG A 22 -18.63 17.46 15.79
N GLN A 23 -18.07 17.96 16.89
CA GLN A 23 -16.62 18.06 16.98
C GLN A 23 -16.15 16.61 16.81
N VAL A 24 -15.38 16.38 15.75
CA VAL A 24 -14.65 15.13 15.56
C VAL A 24 -13.76 15.04 16.79
N GLU A 25 -14.08 14.14 17.72
CA GLU A 25 -13.14 13.76 18.76
C GLU A 25 -11.87 13.31 18.04
N ALA A 26 -10.72 13.89 18.39
CA ALA A 26 -9.44 13.48 17.82
C ALA A 26 -9.34 11.95 17.95
N SER A 27 -9.26 11.24 16.84
CA SER A 27 -9.08 9.79 16.89
C SER A 27 -7.71 9.50 17.48
N ASP A 28 -7.63 8.54 18.40
CA ASP A 28 -6.36 8.10 18.95
C ASP A 28 -5.50 7.45 17.84
N TYR A 29 -4.18 7.64 17.92
CA TYR A 29 -3.23 6.91 17.07
C TYR A 29 -3.46 5.40 17.18
N ILE A 30 -3.37 4.69 16.05
CA ILE A 30 -3.52 3.25 16.05
C ILE A 30 -2.38 2.56 16.81
N ASN A 31 -2.69 1.42 17.42
CA ASN A 31 -1.69 0.49 17.95
C ASN A 31 -1.71 -0.78 17.12
N TRP A 32 -0.70 -0.99 16.26
CA TRP A 32 -0.57 -2.17 15.40
C TRP A 32 -0.56 -3.51 16.16
N LYS A 33 -0.30 -3.54 17.47
CA LYS A 33 -0.42 -4.78 18.26
C LYS A 33 -1.88 -5.25 18.40
N THR A 34 -2.84 -4.33 18.32
CA THR A 34 -4.29 -4.61 18.47
C THR A 34 -5.11 -4.22 17.24
N PHE A 35 -4.61 -3.30 16.41
CA PHE A 35 -5.26 -2.86 15.20
C PHE A 35 -5.28 -3.98 14.15
N LYS A 36 -6.43 -4.13 13.50
CA LYS A 36 -6.69 -5.12 12.46
C LYS A 36 -7.30 -4.41 11.27
N ALA A 37 -6.89 -4.76 10.06
CA ALA A 37 -7.44 -4.15 8.86
C ALA A 37 -7.51 -5.14 7.69
N ASN A 38 -8.57 -4.99 6.88
CA ASN A 38 -8.55 -5.45 5.50
C ASN A 38 -8.30 -4.23 4.62
N GLY A 39 -7.29 -4.32 3.77
CA GLY A 39 -6.78 -3.22 2.96
C GLY A 39 -6.75 -3.55 1.47
N VAL A 40 -6.45 -2.52 0.68
CA VAL A 40 -6.04 -2.66 -0.72
C VAL A 40 -4.86 -1.74 -1.00
N ASN A 41 -4.03 -2.14 -1.95
CA ASN A 41 -3.00 -1.26 -2.51
C ASN A 41 -3.63 -0.36 -3.59
N LEU A 42 -3.12 0.86 -3.70
CA LEU A 42 -3.40 1.76 -4.82
C LEU A 42 -2.26 1.73 -5.84
N GLY A 43 -1.92 0.52 -6.30
CA GLY A 43 -0.83 0.26 -7.25
C GLY A 43 -1.12 0.78 -8.65
N GLY A 44 -0.06 1.06 -9.41
CA GLY A 44 -0.16 1.64 -10.75
C GLY A 44 -0.69 3.08 -10.79
N TRP A 45 -0.70 3.76 -9.64
CA TRP A 45 -1.18 5.14 -9.50
C TRP A 45 -0.03 6.15 -9.42
N LEU A 46 0.67 6.25 -8.28
CA LEU A 46 1.79 7.18 -8.06
C LEU A 46 3.16 6.55 -8.30
N ILE A 47 3.16 5.28 -8.71
CA ILE A 47 4.26 4.52 -9.31
C ILE A 47 3.67 3.68 -10.44
N GLN A 48 4.39 3.58 -11.54
CA GLN A 48 3.92 2.91 -12.75
C GLN A 48 4.58 1.54 -12.94
N GLU A 49 3.76 0.54 -13.23
CA GLU A 49 4.19 -0.80 -13.60
C GLU A 49 3.44 -1.26 -14.85
N ALA A 50 4.18 -1.81 -15.81
CA ALA A 50 3.67 -2.13 -17.14
C ALA A 50 2.50 -3.13 -17.11
N ASN A 51 2.56 -4.12 -16.23
CA ASN A 51 1.57 -5.19 -16.13
C ASN A 51 0.22 -4.71 -15.56
N ILE A 52 0.18 -3.62 -14.79
CA ILE A 52 -1.06 -3.14 -14.15
C ILE A 52 -2.03 -2.57 -15.19
N ASP A 53 -1.53 -1.83 -16.18
CA ASP A 53 -2.34 -1.24 -17.24
C ASP A 53 -1.58 -1.26 -18.58
N PRO A 54 -1.47 -2.44 -19.22
CA PRO A 54 -0.60 -2.62 -20.37
C PRO A 54 -1.04 -1.81 -21.59
N ILE A 55 -2.34 -1.52 -21.74
CA ILE A 55 -2.83 -0.70 -22.86
C ILE A 55 -2.32 0.75 -22.71
N TRP A 56 -2.43 1.31 -21.50
CA TRP A 56 -1.87 2.63 -21.21
C TRP A 56 -0.35 2.59 -21.34
N TRP A 57 0.31 1.58 -20.78
CA TRP A 57 1.76 1.43 -20.85
C TRP A 57 2.29 1.36 -22.29
N ASP A 58 1.72 0.50 -23.13
CA ASP A 58 2.13 0.33 -24.53
C ASP A 58 1.93 1.60 -25.36
N THR A 59 0.95 2.43 -24.99
CA THR A 59 0.68 3.71 -25.65
C THR A 59 1.79 4.73 -25.40
N TYR A 60 2.36 4.76 -24.20
CA TYR A 60 3.23 5.86 -23.76
C TYR A 60 4.68 5.48 -23.47
N SER A 61 4.95 4.22 -23.12
CA SER A 61 6.28 3.78 -22.64
C SER A 61 7.39 3.83 -23.68
N GLY A 62 7.05 3.85 -24.98
CA GLY A 62 8.04 3.71 -26.04
C GLY A 62 8.80 2.38 -25.99
N GLY A 63 8.22 1.33 -25.39
CA GLY A 63 8.85 0.03 -25.22
C GLY A 63 9.78 -0.08 -24.00
N ALA A 64 9.74 0.90 -23.10
CA ALA A 64 10.46 0.83 -21.83
C ALA A 64 9.93 -0.30 -20.92
N SER A 65 10.84 -0.90 -20.15
CA SER A 65 10.51 -1.93 -19.16
C SER A 65 10.14 -1.38 -17.78
N ASP A 66 10.38 -0.09 -17.53
CA ASP A 66 10.18 0.58 -16.25
C ASP A 66 9.78 2.05 -16.38
N GLU A 67 9.34 2.66 -15.27
CA GLU A 67 8.90 4.07 -15.24
C GLU A 67 10.03 5.04 -15.57
N TRP A 68 11.27 4.66 -15.23
CA TRP A 68 12.47 5.43 -15.55
C TRP A 68 12.62 5.61 -17.07
N GLY A 69 12.65 4.49 -17.81
CA GLY A 69 12.73 4.51 -19.27
C GLY A 69 11.47 5.09 -19.92
N PHE A 70 10.29 4.90 -19.30
CA PHE A 70 9.05 5.54 -19.73
C PHE A 70 9.18 7.06 -19.74
N CYS A 71 9.69 7.66 -18.66
CA CYS A 71 9.89 9.10 -18.60
C CYS A 71 11.02 9.57 -19.50
N GLU A 72 12.11 8.81 -19.60
CA GLU A 72 13.21 9.11 -20.51
C GLU A 72 12.72 9.20 -21.97
N ASN A 73 11.90 8.23 -22.40
CA ASN A 73 11.34 8.17 -23.75
C ASN A 73 10.35 9.30 -24.04
N LEU A 74 9.50 9.66 -23.07
CA LEU A 74 8.53 10.74 -23.24
C LEU A 74 9.15 12.13 -23.14
N GLY A 75 10.30 12.27 -22.48
CA GLY A 75 10.95 13.54 -22.20
C GLY A 75 9.98 14.53 -21.53
N SER A 76 9.75 15.69 -22.16
CA SER A 76 8.85 16.72 -21.62
C SER A 76 7.38 16.30 -21.53
N GLN A 77 6.99 15.22 -22.21
CA GLN A 77 5.62 14.68 -22.10
C GLN A 77 5.43 13.75 -20.90
N CYS A 78 6.49 13.35 -20.18
CA CYS A 78 6.30 12.47 -19.03
C CYS A 78 5.39 13.11 -17.97
N GLY A 79 5.65 14.38 -17.64
CA GLY A 79 4.85 15.12 -16.66
C GLY A 79 3.36 15.20 -17.04
N PRO A 80 2.98 15.77 -18.20
CA PRO A 80 1.59 15.83 -18.62
C PRO A 80 0.84 14.48 -18.63
N VAL A 81 1.50 13.42 -19.13
CA VAL A 81 0.89 12.08 -19.21
C VAL A 81 0.69 11.48 -17.81
N LEU A 82 1.66 11.64 -16.92
CA LEU A 82 1.55 11.15 -15.55
C LEU A 82 0.56 11.97 -14.72
N GLU A 83 0.51 13.29 -14.86
CA GLU A 83 -0.47 14.14 -14.19
C GLU A 83 -1.91 13.78 -14.57
N GLU A 84 -2.17 13.49 -15.86
CA GLU A 84 -3.48 12.98 -16.30
C GLU A 84 -3.81 11.64 -15.64
N ARG A 85 -2.83 10.72 -15.58
CA ARG A 85 -3.00 9.43 -14.90
C ARG A 85 -3.25 9.61 -13.40
N TYR A 86 -2.51 10.48 -12.72
CA TYR A 86 -2.70 10.73 -11.28
C TYR A 86 -4.10 11.26 -10.98
N ALA A 87 -4.63 12.13 -11.84
CA ALA A 87 -5.96 12.73 -11.68
C ALA A 87 -7.13 11.77 -12.00
N THR A 88 -6.89 10.72 -12.79
CA THR A 88 -7.98 9.89 -13.36
C THR A 88 -7.91 8.42 -12.98
N TRP A 89 -6.74 7.91 -12.59
CA TRP A 89 -6.58 6.52 -12.21
C TRP A 89 -7.22 6.23 -10.86
N ILE A 90 -6.93 6.97 -9.78
CA ILE A 90 -7.68 6.79 -8.52
C ILE A 90 -8.49 8.05 -8.24
N THR A 91 -9.79 7.86 -7.99
CA THR A 91 -10.73 8.95 -7.73
C THR A 91 -11.47 8.73 -6.40
N THR A 92 -12.18 9.75 -5.93
CA THR A 92 -13.04 9.61 -4.74
C THR A 92 -14.18 8.60 -4.93
N SER A 93 -14.59 8.33 -6.17
CA SER A 93 -15.56 7.27 -6.48
C SER A 93 -14.97 5.87 -6.25
N ASP A 94 -13.68 5.68 -6.53
CA ASP A 94 -12.94 4.47 -6.19
C ASP A 94 -12.96 4.26 -4.67
N ILE A 95 -12.62 5.31 -3.91
CA ILE A 95 -12.61 5.25 -2.43
C ILE A 95 -13.99 4.91 -1.86
N ASP A 96 -15.07 5.47 -2.43
CA ASP A 96 -16.43 5.11 -2.04
C ASP A 96 -16.78 3.64 -2.34
N LYS A 97 -16.24 3.04 -3.41
CA LYS A 97 -16.38 1.60 -3.68
C LYS A 97 -15.55 0.77 -2.70
N VAL A 98 -14.29 1.15 -2.48
CA VAL A 98 -13.39 0.50 -1.52
C VAL A 98 -14.06 0.43 -0.14
N ALA A 99 -14.55 1.56 0.38
CA ALA A 99 -15.21 1.63 1.68
C ALA A 99 -16.43 0.71 1.78
N ARG A 100 -17.28 0.68 0.74
CA ARG A 100 -18.48 -0.17 0.68
C ARG A 100 -18.18 -1.68 0.72
N SER A 101 -16.98 -2.08 0.33
CA SER A 101 -16.53 -3.47 0.42
C SER A 101 -16.05 -3.90 1.81
N GLY A 102 -16.01 -2.95 2.77
CA GLY A 102 -15.52 -3.18 4.13
C GLY A 102 -14.00 -3.02 4.28
N VAL A 103 -13.31 -2.52 3.26
CA VAL A 103 -11.90 -2.15 3.35
C VAL A 103 -11.76 -0.91 4.24
N THR A 104 -10.81 -0.96 5.17
CA THR A 104 -10.55 0.09 6.17
C THR A 104 -9.15 0.67 6.09
N LEU A 105 -8.31 0.15 5.18
CA LEU A 105 -6.93 0.59 5.03
C LEU A 105 -6.53 0.73 3.56
N LEU A 106 -5.81 1.79 3.24
CA LEU A 106 -5.19 1.99 1.93
C LEU A 106 -3.68 1.96 2.07
N ARG A 107 -3.00 1.10 1.32
CA ARG A 107 -1.54 1.16 1.13
C ARG A 107 -1.26 1.88 -0.18
N ILE A 108 -0.47 2.95 -0.14
CA ILE A 108 -0.25 3.85 -1.27
C ILE A 108 1.24 3.90 -1.61
N PRO A 109 1.67 3.09 -2.60
CA PRO A 109 3.03 3.14 -3.12
C PRO A 109 3.35 4.48 -3.78
N THR A 110 4.52 5.02 -3.47
CA THR A 110 5.05 6.25 -4.06
C THR A 110 6.52 6.06 -4.41
N THR A 111 6.99 6.68 -5.49
CA THR A 111 8.42 6.79 -5.76
C THR A 111 9.05 7.88 -4.88
N TYR A 112 10.37 7.86 -4.67
CA TYR A 112 11.05 8.97 -4.01
C TYR A 112 10.87 10.32 -4.73
N SER A 113 10.59 10.32 -6.04
CA SER A 113 10.47 11.54 -6.84
C SER A 113 9.19 12.32 -6.55
N ALA A 114 8.21 11.72 -5.88
CA ALA A 114 7.07 12.43 -5.30
C ALA A 114 7.48 13.38 -4.15
N TRP A 115 8.60 13.08 -3.48
CA TRP A 115 8.97 13.71 -2.22
C TRP A 115 10.16 14.65 -2.35
N ILE A 116 11.13 14.30 -3.20
CA ILE A 116 12.34 15.09 -3.41
C ILE A 116 12.73 15.11 -4.89
N GLN A 117 13.51 16.12 -5.28
CA GLN A 117 14.24 16.09 -6.53
C GLN A 117 15.61 15.46 -6.31
N PHE A 118 15.86 14.31 -6.94
CA PHE A 118 17.15 13.63 -6.90
C PHE A 118 17.93 13.89 -8.20
N PRO A 119 19.15 14.47 -8.13
CA PRO A 119 19.92 14.78 -9.33
C PRO A 119 20.18 13.56 -10.22
N GLY A 120 19.84 13.67 -11.51
CA GLY A 120 20.03 12.60 -12.49
C GLY A 120 18.90 11.58 -12.54
N SER A 121 17.90 11.66 -11.65
CA SER A 121 16.68 10.85 -11.76
C SER A 121 15.94 11.14 -13.05
N GLN A 122 15.47 10.10 -13.75
CA GLN A 122 14.50 10.24 -14.85
C GLN A 122 13.05 10.15 -14.36
N LEU A 123 12.81 9.76 -13.11
CA LEU A 123 11.47 9.72 -12.56
C LEU A 123 10.89 11.14 -12.45
N TYR A 124 9.61 11.27 -12.80
CA TYR A 124 8.93 12.55 -12.78
C TYR A 124 8.72 13.04 -11.34
N SER A 125 9.07 14.30 -11.07
CA SER A 125 8.72 15.02 -9.84
C SER A 125 7.66 16.07 -10.15
N GLY A 126 6.44 15.86 -9.67
CA GLY A 126 5.27 16.68 -9.96
C GLY A 126 4.32 16.80 -8.76
N ASN A 127 3.02 16.72 -9.01
CA ASN A 127 1.99 16.92 -7.99
C ASN A 127 1.55 15.63 -7.29
N GLN A 128 2.35 14.55 -7.33
CA GLN A 128 1.98 13.26 -6.71
C GLN A 128 1.46 13.42 -5.27
N THR A 129 2.14 14.23 -4.46
CA THR A 129 1.75 14.47 -3.05
C THR A 129 0.47 15.27 -2.90
N SER A 130 0.10 16.09 -3.90
CA SER A 130 -1.20 16.77 -3.92
C SER A 130 -2.33 15.77 -4.16
N TYR A 131 -2.18 14.88 -5.15
CA TYR A 131 -3.19 13.84 -5.41
C TYR A 131 -3.30 12.85 -4.25
N LEU A 132 -2.15 12.47 -3.65
CA LEU A 132 -2.09 11.67 -2.43
C LEU A 132 -2.90 12.35 -1.32
N ASN A 133 -2.68 13.64 -1.07
CA ASN A 133 -3.38 14.39 -0.03
C ASN A 133 -4.88 14.41 -0.26
N ASP A 134 -5.34 14.67 -1.48
CA ASP A 134 -6.76 14.76 -1.79
C ASP A 134 -7.48 13.42 -1.56
N ILE A 135 -6.89 12.31 -2.02
CA ILE A 135 -7.44 10.97 -1.83
C ILE A 135 -7.36 10.52 -0.37
N ALA A 136 -6.21 10.70 0.29
CA ALA A 136 -6.02 10.31 1.68
C ALA A 136 -6.96 11.09 2.61
N THR A 137 -7.04 12.42 2.45
CA THR A 137 -7.96 13.27 3.24
C THR A 137 -9.40 12.82 3.05
N TYR A 138 -9.84 12.58 1.81
CA TYR A 138 -11.19 12.09 1.55
C TYR A 138 -11.46 10.72 2.19
N ALA A 139 -10.52 9.78 2.09
CA ALA A 139 -10.63 8.45 2.68
C ALA A 139 -10.72 8.51 4.21
N ILE A 140 -9.89 9.37 4.84
CA ILE A 140 -9.87 9.57 6.29
C ILE A 140 -11.16 10.26 6.75
N GLU A 141 -11.49 11.43 6.21
CA GLU A 141 -12.61 12.25 6.71
C GLU A 141 -13.98 11.62 6.44
N LYS A 142 -14.13 10.94 5.30
CA LYS A 142 -15.42 10.35 4.93
C LYS A 142 -15.62 8.94 5.49
N HIS A 143 -14.56 8.14 5.52
CA HIS A 143 -14.66 6.69 5.78
C HIS A 143 -13.82 6.21 6.97
N GLY A 144 -13.02 7.09 7.59
CA GLY A 144 -12.16 6.73 8.72
C GLY A 144 -11.08 5.71 8.33
N MET A 145 -10.63 5.71 7.08
CA MET A 145 -9.61 4.78 6.61
C MET A 145 -8.23 5.13 7.18
N HIS A 146 -7.44 4.10 7.49
CA HIS A 146 -6.03 4.25 7.81
C HIS A 146 -5.18 4.21 6.53
N ILE A 147 -4.12 5.01 6.45
CA ILE A 147 -3.29 5.16 5.26
C ILE A 147 -1.86 4.71 5.56
N ILE A 148 -1.32 3.81 4.74
CA ILE A 148 0.12 3.50 4.71
C ILE A 148 0.70 4.28 3.54
N ILE A 149 1.64 5.19 3.82
CA ILE A 149 2.46 5.83 2.79
C ILE A 149 3.72 4.98 2.63
N ASP A 150 3.84 4.36 1.46
CA ASP A 150 4.95 3.48 1.12
C ASP A 150 5.92 4.18 0.18
N VAL A 151 7.19 4.20 0.58
CA VAL A 151 8.31 4.63 -0.25
C VAL A 151 8.81 3.43 -1.04
N HIS A 152 8.15 3.20 -2.16
CA HIS A 152 8.32 1.99 -2.94
C HIS A 152 9.70 1.93 -3.62
N ALA A 153 10.23 3.10 -4.02
CA ALA A 153 11.55 3.27 -4.60
C ALA A 153 12.40 4.26 -3.79
N LEU A 154 13.69 3.97 -3.63
CA LEU A 154 14.66 4.87 -3.01
C LEU A 154 15.77 5.27 -4.00
N PRO A 155 16.40 6.45 -3.84
CA PRO A 155 17.45 6.93 -4.73
C PRO A 155 18.56 5.90 -4.95
N GLY A 156 18.88 5.61 -6.21
CA GLY A 156 19.89 4.65 -6.62
C GLY A 156 19.39 3.20 -6.77
N GLY A 157 18.15 2.88 -6.38
CA GLY A 157 17.55 1.57 -6.60
C GLY A 157 17.89 0.52 -5.54
N ILE A 158 16.85 -0.14 -5.04
CA ILE A 158 16.93 -1.07 -3.89
C ILE A 158 16.74 -2.54 -4.24
N ASN A 159 16.37 -2.87 -5.47
CA ASN A 159 16.16 -4.25 -5.90
C ASN A 159 16.42 -4.50 -7.39
N GLY A 160 16.82 -3.48 -8.15
CA GLY A 160 17.06 -3.54 -9.59
C GLY A 160 15.85 -3.89 -10.45
N LEU A 161 14.65 -3.69 -9.92
CA LEU A 161 13.40 -3.73 -10.65
C LEU A 161 12.82 -2.32 -10.81
N THR A 162 11.82 -2.16 -11.69
CA THR A 162 11.07 -0.90 -11.85
C THR A 162 10.59 -0.35 -10.52
N ILE A 163 10.12 -1.22 -9.63
CA ILE A 163 9.56 -0.86 -8.33
C ILE A 163 10.59 -0.28 -7.37
N GLY A 164 11.87 -0.63 -7.49
CA GLY A 164 12.92 -0.13 -6.60
C GLY A 164 13.56 1.19 -7.05
N GLU A 165 13.48 1.52 -8.34
CA GLU A 165 13.78 2.82 -8.98
C GLU A 165 13.75 2.65 -10.51
N ALA A 166 14.53 1.68 -11.00
CA ALA A 166 14.68 1.34 -12.41
C ALA A 166 15.31 -0.06 -12.54
N THR A 167 15.05 -0.71 -13.68
CA THR A 167 15.63 -2.01 -14.01
C THR A 167 17.15 -1.92 -14.01
N GLY A 168 17.81 -2.78 -13.24
CA GLY A 168 19.26 -2.80 -13.17
C GLY A 168 19.89 -1.89 -12.11
N HIS A 169 19.10 -1.14 -11.34
CA HIS A 169 19.59 -0.21 -10.33
C HIS A 169 19.67 -0.84 -8.92
N TRP A 170 20.90 -0.95 -8.40
CA TRP A 170 21.22 -1.40 -7.02
C TRP A 170 22.17 -0.44 -6.30
N GLY A 171 22.28 0.78 -6.79
CA GLY A 171 23.21 1.80 -6.31
C GLY A 171 22.91 2.29 -4.88
N TRP A 172 21.73 2.02 -4.31
CA TRP A 172 21.38 2.44 -2.96
C TRP A 172 22.25 1.75 -1.87
N PHE A 173 22.56 0.47 -2.04
CA PHE A 173 23.29 -0.31 -1.05
C PHE A 173 24.71 0.23 -0.85
N HIS A 174 25.08 0.44 0.41
CA HIS A 174 26.41 0.91 0.83
C HIS A 174 26.83 2.27 0.23
N ASN A 175 25.86 3.09 -0.20
CA ASN A 175 26.09 4.44 -0.72
C ASN A 175 25.54 5.48 0.25
N GLN A 176 26.43 6.26 0.88
CA GLN A 176 26.02 7.25 1.88
C GLN A 176 25.22 8.40 1.26
N THR A 177 25.54 8.84 0.04
CA THR A 177 24.77 9.89 -0.64
C THR A 177 23.32 9.46 -0.86
N HIS A 178 23.11 8.24 -1.37
CA HIS A 178 21.76 7.69 -1.55
C HIS A 178 21.02 7.47 -0.23
N PHE A 179 21.74 7.06 0.82
CA PHE A 179 21.20 6.98 2.18
C PHE A 179 20.71 8.35 2.67
N ASP A 180 21.52 9.40 2.50
CA ASP A 180 21.18 10.75 2.96
C ASP A 180 19.99 11.33 2.19
N TYR A 181 19.90 11.08 0.88
CA TYR A 181 18.69 11.43 0.11
C TYR A 181 17.47 10.61 0.52
N SER A 182 17.65 9.33 0.85
CA SER A 182 16.55 8.51 1.39
C SER A 182 16.03 9.09 2.70
N MET A 183 16.91 9.60 3.58
CA MET A 183 16.47 10.30 4.80
C MET A 183 15.77 11.63 4.51
N GLN A 184 16.10 12.34 3.43
CA GLN A 184 15.34 13.52 3.01
C GLN A 184 13.94 13.18 2.52
N VAL A 185 13.75 12.03 1.84
CA VAL A 185 12.42 11.51 1.51
C VAL A 185 11.61 11.28 2.78
N ILE A 186 12.22 10.62 3.78
CA ILE A 186 11.57 10.36 5.08
C ILE A 186 11.19 11.66 5.81
N ASP A 187 12.06 12.68 5.77
CA ASP A 187 11.74 14.00 6.34
C ASP A 187 10.53 14.65 5.66
N ALA A 188 10.45 14.56 4.33
CA ALA A 188 9.32 15.08 3.57
C ALA A 188 8.01 14.36 3.93
N ILE A 189 8.03 13.04 4.11
CA ILE A 189 6.84 12.26 4.47
C ILE A 189 6.41 12.50 5.91
N ILE A 190 7.35 12.56 6.86
CA ILE A 190 7.04 12.91 8.25
C ILE A 190 6.40 14.30 8.29
N SER A 191 6.93 15.26 7.53
CA SER A 191 6.33 16.59 7.40
C SER A 191 4.93 16.55 6.79
N PHE A 192 4.71 15.75 5.75
CA PHE A 192 3.39 15.54 5.15
C PHE A 192 2.39 14.99 6.17
N ILE A 193 2.74 13.91 6.87
CA ILE A 193 1.88 13.28 7.88
C ILE A 193 1.56 14.27 9.00
N GLN A 194 2.58 14.96 9.54
CA GLN A 194 2.43 15.89 10.65
C GLN A 194 1.53 17.09 10.31
N ASN A 195 1.50 17.49 9.04
CA ASN A 195 0.71 18.61 8.54
C ASN A 195 -0.61 18.20 7.87
N SER A 196 -0.93 16.90 7.85
CA SER A 196 -2.15 16.38 7.20
C SER A 196 -3.46 16.77 7.88
N GLY A 197 -3.40 17.28 9.13
CA GLY A 197 -4.56 17.50 9.98
C GLY A 197 -5.09 16.23 10.67
N HIS A 198 -4.66 15.04 10.22
CA HIS A 198 -5.03 13.73 10.76
C HIS A 198 -3.80 12.80 10.90
N PRO A 199 -2.70 13.25 11.55
CA PRO A 199 -1.46 12.46 11.62
C PRO A 199 -1.62 11.07 12.26
N GLU A 200 -2.68 10.85 13.04
CA GLU A 200 -3.06 9.57 13.63
C GLU A 200 -3.50 8.51 12.61
N SER A 201 -3.91 8.94 11.42
CA SER A 201 -4.46 8.08 10.36
C SER A 201 -3.38 7.57 9.41
N PHE A 202 -2.10 7.74 9.74
CA PHE A 202 -0.98 7.38 8.88
C PHE A 202 -0.03 6.38 9.52
N THR A 203 0.57 5.55 8.67
CA THR A 203 1.77 4.74 8.96
C THR A 203 2.78 4.98 7.85
N LEU A 204 4.05 5.13 8.21
CA LEU A 204 5.15 5.32 7.28
C LEU A 204 5.80 3.97 6.98
N GLU A 205 5.83 3.57 5.72
CA GLU A 205 6.65 2.46 5.22
C GLU A 205 7.83 3.02 4.42
N PRO A 206 9.08 2.96 4.94
CA PRO A 206 10.18 3.74 4.40
C PRO A 206 10.96 3.03 3.27
N LEU A 207 10.63 1.78 2.95
CA LEU A 207 11.20 1.04 1.83
C LEU A 207 10.32 -0.16 1.46
N ASN A 208 10.46 -0.64 0.23
CA ASN A 208 9.75 -1.79 -0.31
C ASN A 208 10.68 -2.82 -0.97
N GLU A 209 10.54 -4.10 -0.60
CA GLU A 209 11.22 -5.25 -1.20
C GLU A 209 12.73 -5.05 -1.52
N PRO A 210 13.57 -4.62 -0.56
CA PRO A 210 14.99 -4.44 -0.82
C PRO A 210 15.69 -5.79 -1.10
N ALA A 211 16.50 -5.86 -2.14
CA ALA A 211 17.23 -7.05 -2.55
C ALA A 211 18.59 -6.67 -3.17
N ASP A 212 19.69 -7.17 -2.64
CA ASP A 212 21.04 -6.95 -3.18
C ASP A 212 21.59 -8.16 -3.94
N ASN A 213 20.89 -9.30 -3.92
CA ASN A 213 21.20 -10.45 -4.74
C ASN A 213 20.60 -10.26 -6.15
N ARG A 214 21.47 -10.12 -7.15
CA ARG A 214 21.08 -9.85 -8.55
C ARG A 214 20.60 -11.07 -9.32
N ASN A 215 20.56 -12.25 -8.70
CA ASN A 215 19.96 -13.41 -9.33
C ASN A 215 18.42 -13.28 -9.26
N PRO A 216 17.72 -13.06 -10.38
CA PRO A 216 16.27 -12.88 -10.34
C PRO A 216 15.52 -14.13 -9.86
N SER A 217 16.12 -15.32 -9.94
CA SER A 217 15.48 -16.57 -9.52
C SER A 217 15.34 -16.72 -8.00
N VAL A 218 15.92 -15.81 -7.21
CA VAL A 218 15.79 -15.84 -5.74
C VAL A 218 14.92 -14.69 -5.23
N PHE A 219 14.44 -13.80 -6.10
CA PHE A 219 13.49 -12.77 -5.71
C PHE A 219 12.21 -13.43 -5.18
N GLY A 220 11.61 -12.88 -4.13
CA GLY A 220 10.53 -13.56 -3.40
C GLY A 220 11.00 -14.57 -2.34
N THR A 221 12.32 -14.76 -2.16
CA THR A 221 12.88 -15.69 -1.17
C THR A 221 13.89 -15.02 -0.24
N PRO A 222 14.19 -15.58 0.95
CA PRO A 222 15.19 -15.04 1.86
C PRO A 222 16.58 -14.81 1.23
N ASP A 223 16.91 -15.54 0.17
CA ASP A 223 18.19 -15.46 -0.54
C ASP A 223 18.31 -14.20 -1.43
N ALA A 224 17.23 -13.46 -1.64
CA ALA A 224 17.24 -12.17 -2.33
C ALA A 224 18.08 -11.11 -1.60
N LEU A 225 18.30 -11.29 -0.28
CA LEU A 225 18.98 -10.33 0.56
C LEU A 225 20.15 -10.97 1.32
N SER A 226 21.36 -10.52 1.01
CA SER A 226 22.58 -10.89 1.72
C SER A 226 22.61 -10.31 3.14
N ASP A 227 23.45 -10.88 4.01
CA ASP A 227 23.64 -10.34 5.37
C ASP A 227 24.24 -8.92 5.36
N LYS A 228 25.03 -8.57 4.33
CA LYS A 228 25.58 -7.21 4.17
C LYS A 228 24.49 -6.21 3.79
N GLY A 229 23.63 -6.58 2.84
CA GLY A 229 22.45 -5.79 2.49
C GLY A 229 21.51 -5.63 3.69
N ALA A 230 21.29 -6.71 4.44
CA ALA A 230 20.49 -6.68 5.66
C ALA A 230 21.05 -5.74 6.74
N ALA A 231 22.38 -5.73 6.94
CA ALA A 231 23.01 -4.80 7.86
C ALA A 231 22.85 -3.33 7.43
N TRP A 232 22.87 -3.07 6.12
CA TRP A 232 22.63 -1.72 5.57
C TRP A 232 21.18 -1.27 5.78
N ILE A 233 20.21 -2.16 5.56
CA ILE A 233 18.79 -1.90 5.83
C ILE A 233 18.55 -1.65 7.32
N LEU A 234 19.16 -2.42 8.22
CA LEU A 234 19.03 -2.18 9.67
C LEU A 234 19.54 -0.79 10.06
N LYS A 235 20.70 -0.37 9.52
CA LYS A 235 21.21 0.99 9.72
C LYS A 235 20.16 2.03 9.28
N TYR A 236 19.54 1.82 8.12
CA TYR A 236 18.51 2.71 7.59
C TYR A 236 17.26 2.74 8.49
N ILE A 237 16.70 1.58 8.84
CA ILE A 237 15.50 1.48 9.68
C ILE A 237 15.71 2.07 11.07
N HIS A 238 16.86 1.87 11.71
CA HIS A 238 17.16 2.54 12.97
C HIS A 238 17.19 4.06 12.82
N ALA A 239 17.81 4.58 11.75
CA ALA A 239 17.80 6.03 11.49
C ALA A 239 16.38 6.58 11.24
N VAL A 240 15.53 5.83 10.54
CA VAL A 240 14.11 6.19 10.33
C VAL A 240 13.35 6.20 11.67
N LEU A 241 13.48 5.15 12.48
CA LEU A 241 12.84 5.07 13.80
C LEU A 241 13.27 6.23 14.71
N ASP A 242 14.57 6.52 14.77
CA ASP A 242 15.10 7.64 15.55
C ASP A 242 14.53 8.98 15.03
N ARG A 243 14.44 9.14 13.70
CA ARG A 243 13.94 10.35 13.09
C ARG A 243 12.44 10.55 13.37
N VAL A 244 11.62 9.52 13.16
CA VAL A 244 10.20 9.55 13.50
C VAL A 244 10.01 9.85 14.99
N ALA A 245 10.73 9.17 15.88
CA ALA A 245 10.64 9.39 17.32
C ALA A 245 11.03 10.82 17.73
N SER A 246 11.98 11.44 17.03
CA SER A 246 12.40 12.83 17.29
C SER A 246 11.36 13.88 16.91
N VAL A 247 10.42 13.56 16.00
CA VAL A 247 9.37 14.46 15.54
C VAL A 247 8.03 14.10 16.18
N ASN A 248 7.60 12.85 16.04
CA ASN A 248 6.36 12.32 16.58
C ASN A 248 6.43 10.79 16.71
N SER A 249 6.73 10.30 17.91
CA SER A 249 6.86 8.86 18.21
C SER A 249 5.55 8.07 18.12
N GLN A 250 4.40 8.73 17.96
CA GLN A 250 3.11 8.07 17.82
C GLN A 250 2.85 7.58 16.39
N ILE A 251 3.57 8.11 15.39
CA ILE A 251 3.50 7.63 14.00
C ILE A 251 4.18 6.25 13.93
N PRO A 252 3.48 5.18 13.53
CA PRO A 252 4.10 3.87 13.37
C PRO A 252 5.00 3.80 12.15
N VAL A 253 6.09 3.03 12.26
CA VAL A 253 6.94 2.65 11.12
C VAL A 253 6.59 1.22 10.70
N MET A 254 6.23 1.03 9.44
CA MET A 254 6.07 -0.28 8.84
C MET A 254 7.37 -0.69 8.16
N PHE A 255 7.90 -1.88 8.48
CA PHE A 255 9.17 -2.35 7.96
C PHE A 255 8.96 -3.56 7.03
N GLN A 256 9.06 -3.29 5.72
CA GLN A 256 9.19 -4.32 4.68
C GLN A 256 10.61 -4.88 4.69
N GLY A 257 10.77 -6.04 5.31
CA GLY A 257 12.06 -6.68 5.59
C GLY A 257 12.60 -7.55 4.45
N SER A 258 12.41 -7.14 3.18
CA SER A 258 12.60 -8.03 2.02
C SER A 258 11.70 -9.25 2.13
N PHE A 259 12.20 -10.43 1.78
CA PHE A 259 11.52 -11.72 1.92
C PHE A 259 12.03 -12.52 3.13
N LYS A 260 12.68 -11.84 4.08
CA LYS A 260 13.05 -12.40 5.39
C LYS A 260 11.96 -12.05 6.40
N ASN A 261 11.42 -13.07 7.07
CA ASN A 261 10.29 -12.89 7.98
C ASN A 261 10.66 -12.13 9.27
N GLU A 262 9.65 -11.77 10.06
CA GLU A 262 9.78 -11.03 11.31
C GLU A 262 10.89 -11.57 12.22
N LYS A 263 10.96 -12.89 12.39
CA LYS A 263 11.93 -13.55 13.27
C LYS A 263 13.39 -13.29 12.90
N TYR A 264 13.70 -13.08 11.63
CA TYR A 264 15.06 -12.75 11.20
C TYR A 264 15.48 -11.37 11.73
N TRP A 265 14.53 -10.43 11.80
CA TRP A 265 14.78 -9.02 12.13
C TRP A 265 14.54 -8.69 13.60
N SER A 266 13.56 -9.34 14.24
CA SER A 266 13.03 -9.03 15.58
C SER A 266 14.11 -8.91 16.67
N GLY A 267 15.19 -9.69 16.56
CA GLY A 267 16.33 -9.69 17.48
C GLY A 267 17.16 -8.42 17.49
N ASN A 268 17.05 -7.58 16.45
CA ASN A 268 17.79 -6.31 16.31
C ASN A 268 17.10 -5.12 16.98
N PHE A 269 15.89 -5.33 17.52
CA PHE A 269 15.08 -4.30 18.15
C PHE A 269 14.80 -4.65 19.62
N THR A 270 14.29 -3.72 20.41
CA THR A 270 13.97 -3.96 21.83
C THR A 270 12.59 -4.59 22.04
N GLY A 271 11.63 -4.34 21.13
CA GLY A 271 10.21 -4.73 21.25
C GLY A 271 9.28 -3.59 21.68
N HIS A 272 9.84 -2.43 22.01
CA HIS A 272 9.10 -1.22 22.39
C HIS A 272 8.92 -0.23 21.24
N GLU A 273 9.65 -0.42 20.14
CA GLU A 273 9.54 0.40 18.95
C GLU A 273 8.09 0.36 18.43
N ASN A 274 7.57 1.52 18.03
CA ASN A 274 6.26 1.64 17.40
C ASN A 274 6.36 1.17 15.93
N MET A 275 6.48 -0.14 15.77
CA MET A 275 6.81 -0.78 14.51
C MET A 275 5.87 -1.95 14.22
N VAL A 276 5.60 -2.16 12.92
CA VAL A 276 4.91 -3.33 12.37
C VAL A 276 5.74 -3.87 11.21
N PHE A 277 5.81 -5.19 11.05
CA PHE A 277 6.44 -5.78 9.86
C PHE A 277 5.44 -5.87 8.72
N ASP A 278 5.90 -5.52 7.52
CA ASP A 278 5.24 -5.88 6.28
C ASP A 278 5.85 -7.16 5.71
N VAL A 279 5.00 -8.08 5.26
CA VAL A 279 5.37 -9.29 4.53
C VAL A 279 4.56 -9.40 3.25
N HIS A 280 5.24 -9.74 2.15
CA HIS A 280 4.62 -9.91 0.84
C HIS A 280 4.52 -11.40 0.51
N ASN A 281 3.32 -11.88 0.20
CA ASN A 281 3.07 -13.29 -0.06
C ASN A 281 2.41 -13.50 -1.42
N TYR A 282 3.21 -13.99 -2.38
CA TYR A 282 2.77 -14.32 -3.72
C TYR A 282 2.89 -15.80 -4.04
N TYR A 283 2.11 -16.23 -5.04
CA TYR A 283 1.93 -17.64 -5.38
C TYR A 283 2.05 -17.92 -6.88
N PHE A 284 2.37 -16.90 -7.69
CA PHE A 284 2.40 -17.01 -9.16
C PHE A 284 3.73 -17.53 -9.71
N ALA A 285 4.77 -17.63 -8.87
CA ALA A 285 6.12 -18.05 -9.26
C ALA A 285 6.72 -19.02 -8.21
N ASP A 286 7.67 -19.85 -8.65
CA ASP A 286 8.59 -20.68 -7.85
C ASP A 286 7.97 -21.66 -6.83
N ARG A 287 6.64 -21.81 -6.84
CA ARG A 287 5.89 -22.69 -5.94
C ARG A 287 4.88 -23.48 -6.77
N ASN A 288 4.74 -24.78 -6.51
CA ASN A 288 3.77 -25.64 -7.21
C ASN A 288 2.32 -25.41 -6.70
N THR A 289 1.82 -24.20 -6.93
CA THR A 289 0.52 -23.70 -6.48
C THR A 289 -0.49 -23.86 -7.61
N THR A 290 -1.74 -24.12 -7.22
CA THR A 290 -2.91 -24.13 -8.09
C THR A 290 -4.07 -23.45 -7.38
N SER A 291 -5.09 -22.99 -8.10
CA SER A 291 -6.28 -22.44 -7.44
C SER A 291 -6.90 -23.41 -6.42
N LEU A 292 -6.79 -24.72 -6.63
CA LEU A 292 -7.32 -25.74 -5.71
C LEU A 292 -6.50 -25.85 -4.41
N ASN A 293 -5.17 -25.82 -4.50
CA ASN A 293 -4.30 -26.02 -3.33
C ASN A 293 -3.91 -24.71 -2.63
N LEU A 294 -4.17 -23.55 -3.25
CA LEU A 294 -3.81 -22.22 -2.77
C LEU A 294 -4.20 -21.96 -1.30
N PRO A 295 -5.39 -22.37 -0.80
CA PRO A 295 -5.72 -22.20 0.62
C PRO A 295 -4.71 -22.83 1.58
N SER A 296 -4.05 -23.92 1.19
CA SER A 296 -3.02 -24.55 2.04
C SER A 296 -1.76 -23.68 2.14
N PHE A 297 -1.35 -23.06 1.04
CA PHE A 297 -0.21 -22.13 1.01
C PHE A 297 -0.52 -20.85 1.77
N LEU A 298 -1.69 -20.22 1.51
CA LEU A 298 -2.18 -19.06 2.25
C LEU A 298 -2.17 -19.31 3.77
N ARG A 299 -2.68 -20.46 4.22
CA ARG A 299 -2.66 -20.82 5.64
C ARG A 299 -1.26 -21.02 6.18
N SER A 300 -0.39 -21.67 5.41
CA SER A 300 1.00 -21.94 5.82
C SER A 300 1.73 -20.62 6.05
N ASP A 301 1.67 -19.72 5.07
CA ASP A 301 2.38 -18.44 5.12
C ASP A 301 1.80 -17.53 6.21
N ALA A 302 0.47 -17.48 6.35
CA ALA A 302 -0.18 -16.75 7.43
C ALA A 302 0.28 -17.21 8.84
N LYS A 303 0.55 -18.51 9.02
CA LYS A 303 1.04 -19.07 10.28
C LYS A 303 2.51 -18.75 10.55
N THR A 304 3.34 -18.78 9.52
CA THR A 304 4.80 -18.69 9.66
C THR A 304 5.31 -17.26 9.62
N MET A 305 4.58 -16.34 8.97
CA MET A 305 4.99 -14.94 8.82
C MET A 305 5.13 -14.20 10.16
N THR A 306 4.35 -14.57 11.17
CA THR A 306 4.36 -13.90 12.49
C THR A 306 5.60 -14.18 13.32
N GLY A 307 6.54 -14.97 12.81
CA GLY A 307 7.86 -15.19 13.41
C GLY A 307 7.81 -15.61 14.88
N ASP A 308 8.47 -14.83 15.74
CA ASP A 308 8.46 -15.01 17.20
C ASP A 308 7.39 -14.18 17.92
N ARG A 309 6.63 -13.37 17.16
CA ARG A 309 5.52 -12.50 17.60
C ARG A 309 5.97 -11.37 18.53
N LYS A 310 7.24 -10.98 18.49
CA LYS A 310 7.72 -9.79 19.21
C LYS A 310 7.10 -8.52 18.64
N PHE A 311 6.88 -8.48 17.33
CA PHE A 311 6.21 -7.38 16.63
C PHE A 311 4.93 -7.83 15.91
N PRO A 312 3.96 -6.92 15.70
CA PRO A 312 2.83 -7.18 14.82
C PRO A 312 3.31 -7.37 13.37
N VAL A 313 2.57 -8.17 12.61
CA VAL A 313 2.84 -8.43 11.19
C VAL A 313 1.57 -8.17 10.39
N PHE A 314 1.66 -7.33 9.36
CA PHE A 314 0.61 -7.07 8.38
C PHE A 314 1.06 -7.62 7.02
N VAL A 315 0.15 -8.19 6.23
CA VAL A 315 0.48 -8.65 4.88
C VAL A 315 0.18 -7.53 3.89
N GLY A 316 1.14 -6.64 3.66
CA GLY A 316 0.98 -5.46 2.81
C GLY A 316 0.73 -5.79 1.35
N GLU A 317 1.19 -6.95 0.89
CA GLU A 317 0.94 -7.41 -0.47
C GLU A 317 0.67 -8.91 -0.59
N TRP A 318 -0.33 -9.24 -1.41
CA TRP A 318 -0.63 -10.59 -1.85
C TRP A 318 -1.66 -10.57 -2.99
N SER A 319 -1.70 -11.65 -3.77
CA SER A 319 -2.76 -11.89 -4.77
C SER A 319 -3.07 -13.38 -4.89
N ILE A 320 -4.18 -13.73 -5.55
CA ILE A 320 -4.63 -15.13 -5.68
C ILE A 320 -4.12 -15.85 -6.94
N GLN A 321 -3.32 -15.20 -7.79
CA GLN A 321 -2.74 -15.91 -8.94
C GLN A 321 -1.80 -17.02 -8.45
N ALA A 322 -2.08 -18.25 -8.87
CA ALA A 322 -1.22 -19.41 -8.68
C ALA A 322 -0.30 -19.62 -9.90
N LEU A 323 0.73 -20.44 -9.76
CA LEU A 323 1.65 -20.78 -10.84
C LEU A 323 0.97 -21.63 -11.93
N HIS A 324 0.10 -22.55 -11.54
CA HIS A 324 -0.55 -23.48 -12.46
C HIS A 324 -2.07 -23.57 -12.24
N ASN A 325 -2.81 -24.03 -13.26
CA ASN A 325 -4.22 -24.40 -13.19
C ASN A 325 -5.09 -23.37 -12.45
N ASN A 326 -4.98 -22.11 -12.85
CA ASN A 326 -5.84 -21.05 -12.32
C ASN A 326 -7.29 -21.27 -12.78
N THR A 327 -8.26 -21.09 -11.90
CA THR A 327 -9.68 -21.30 -12.21
C THR A 327 -10.56 -20.18 -11.70
N HIS A 328 -11.50 -19.72 -12.54
CA HIS A 328 -12.43 -18.64 -12.17
C HIS A 328 -13.34 -19.01 -10.99
N SER A 329 -13.77 -20.28 -10.93
CA SER A 329 -14.73 -20.77 -9.93
C SER A 329 -14.20 -20.74 -8.49
N LEU A 330 -12.88 -20.70 -8.30
CA LEU A 330 -12.25 -20.69 -6.97
C LEU A 330 -11.78 -19.30 -6.53
N ARG A 331 -11.97 -18.25 -7.34
CA ARG A 331 -11.49 -16.90 -7.01
C ARG A 331 -12.12 -16.36 -5.73
N ALA A 332 -13.45 -16.39 -5.64
CA ALA A 332 -14.16 -15.95 -4.44
C ALA A 332 -13.74 -16.73 -3.19
N GLN A 333 -13.58 -18.05 -3.29
CA GLN A 333 -13.09 -18.86 -2.18
C GLN A 333 -11.68 -18.45 -1.75
N ASN A 334 -10.76 -18.29 -2.71
CA ASN A 334 -9.35 -18.02 -2.43
C ASN A 334 -9.12 -16.61 -1.84
N VAL A 335 -9.81 -15.59 -2.35
CA VAL A 335 -9.75 -14.23 -1.78
C VAL A 335 -10.28 -14.25 -0.34
N ASN A 336 -11.47 -14.80 -0.10
CA ASN A 336 -12.03 -14.84 1.26
C ASN A 336 -11.19 -15.68 2.22
N TYR A 337 -10.60 -16.76 1.74
CA TYR A 337 -9.71 -17.59 2.55
C TYR A 337 -8.46 -16.82 2.98
N GLY A 338 -7.81 -16.12 2.04
CA GLY A 338 -6.63 -15.31 2.33
C GLY A 338 -6.93 -14.18 3.32
N LEU A 339 -7.98 -13.38 3.06
CA LEU A 339 -8.44 -12.33 3.98
C LEU A 339 -8.64 -12.87 5.40
N LYS A 340 -9.38 -13.98 5.53
CA LYS A 340 -9.63 -14.62 6.83
C LYS A 340 -8.35 -15.15 7.49
N ALA A 341 -7.46 -15.77 6.72
CA ALA A 341 -6.23 -16.35 7.24
C ALA A 341 -5.29 -15.25 7.77
N PHE A 342 -5.05 -14.20 7.00
CA PHE A 342 -4.15 -13.11 7.40
C PHE A 342 -4.72 -12.29 8.56
N HIS A 343 -6.04 -12.07 8.61
CA HIS A 343 -6.69 -11.45 9.75
C HIS A 343 -6.62 -12.30 11.03
N HIS A 344 -6.73 -13.63 10.89
CA HIS A 344 -6.68 -14.54 12.03
C HIS A 344 -5.28 -14.67 12.64
N TYR A 345 -4.24 -14.81 11.81
CA TYR A 345 -2.87 -15.04 12.30
C TYR A 345 -2.06 -13.75 12.49
N GLY A 346 -2.17 -12.77 11.59
CA GLY A 346 -1.48 -11.47 11.65
C GLY A 346 -2.46 -10.31 11.83
N GLN A 347 -2.10 -9.09 11.45
CA GLN A 347 -2.94 -7.89 11.59
C GLN A 347 -3.91 -7.66 10.42
N GLY A 348 -4.07 -8.66 9.56
CA GLY A 348 -4.80 -8.55 8.31
C GLY A 348 -3.88 -8.37 7.11
N SER A 349 -4.42 -7.83 6.03
CA SER A 349 -3.69 -7.73 4.76
C SER A 349 -4.20 -6.61 3.85
N SER A 350 -3.36 -6.13 2.93
CA SER A 350 -3.77 -5.33 1.77
C SER A 350 -3.57 -6.08 0.46
N TYR A 351 -4.64 -6.21 -0.31
CA TYR A 351 -4.59 -6.92 -1.59
C TYR A 351 -3.80 -6.12 -2.64
N TRP A 352 -2.95 -6.78 -3.44
CA TRP A 352 -2.36 -6.17 -4.64
C TRP A 352 -3.22 -6.58 -5.86
N THR A 353 -4.03 -5.69 -6.44
CA THR A 353 -4.21 -4.24 -6.12
C THR A 353 -5.67 -3.81 -6.36
N TRP A 354 -6.04 -2.55 -6.02
CA TRP A 354 -7.42 -2.08 -6.18
C TRP A 354 -7.91 -2.16 -7.63
N LYS A 355 -7.17 -1.57 -8.58
CA LYS A 355 -7.48 -1.61 -10.02
C LYS A 355 -6.35 -2.20 -10.81
N PHE A 356 -6.69 -3.12 -11.71
CA PHE A 356 -5.72 -3.83 -12.53
C PHE A 356 -6.36 -4.24 -13.86
N ASN A 357 -5.75 -3.83 -14.96
CA ASN A 357 -6.19 -4.04 -16.35
C ASN A 357 -5.25 -4.98 -17.13
N GLY A 358 -4.30 -5.64 -16.47
CA GLY A 358 -3.38 -6.56 -17.14
C GLY A 358 -4.08 -7.68 -17.92
N ASN A 359 -3.68 -7.84 -19.17
CA ASN A 359 -4.31 -8.73 -20.14
C ASN A 359 -3.45 -9.96 -20.47
N GLU A 360 -2.30 -10.13 -19.80
CA GLU A 360 -1.43 -11.28 -20.00
C GLU A 360 -2.16 -12.57 -19.62
N ARG A 361 -2.09 -13.58 -20.48
CA ARG A 361 -2.63 -14.91 -20.21
C ARG A 361 -1.82 -15.58 -19.11
N ILE A 362 -2.52 -16.21 -18.18
CA ILE A 362 -1.91 -17.00 -17.11
C ILE A 362 -2.14 -18.49 -17.38
N ASP A 363 -1.39 -19.35 -16.69
CA ASP A 363 -1.61 -20.79 -16.75
C ASP A 363 -2.99 -21.16 -16.16
N GLY A 364 -3.88 -21.73 -16.98
CA GLY A 364 -5.27 -22.02 -16.64
C GLY A 364 -6.26 -21.08 -17.32
N GLN A 365 -7.22 -20.56 -16.55
CA GLN A 365 -8.34 -19.74 -17.05
C GLN A 365 -8.09 -18.25 -16.83
N GLY A 366 -8.28 -17.43 -17.87
CA GLY A 366 -8.36 -15.97 -17.75
C GLY A 366 -7.08 -15.23 -18.13
N THR A 367 -6.92 -14.02 -17.58
CA THR A 367 -5.72 -13.17 -17.65
C THR A 367 -5.31 -12.71 -16.25
N GLN A 368 -4.21 -11.98 -16.09
CA GLN A 368 -3.84 -11.38 -14.80
C GLN A 368 -4.98 -10.50 -14.23
N GLY A 369 -5.66 -9.71 -15.04
CA GLY A 369 -6.81 -8.87 -14.60
C GLY A 369 -7.92 -9.64 -13.90
N ASP A 370 -8.10 -10.93 -14.20
CA ASP A 370 -9.08 -11.79 -13.52
C ASP A 370 -8.70 -12.15 -12.07
N TYR A 371 -7.43 -11.97 -11.67
CA TYR A 371 -6.88 -12.45 -10.38
C TYR A 371 -6.18 -11.36 -9.58
N TRP A 372 -5.86 -10.21 -10.17
CA TRP A 372 -5.15 -9.10 -9.51
C TRP A 372 -6.01 -7.86 -9.28
N ASN A 373 -7.21 -7.79 -9.85
CA ASN A 373 -8.12 -6.65 -9.74
C ASN A 373 -9.12 -6.82 -8.58
N TYR A 374 -8.92 -6.10 -7.47
CA TYR A 374 -9.83 -6.18 -6.32
C TYR A 374 -11.18 -5.50 -6.56
N GLU A 375 -11.23 -4.43 -7.36
CA GLU A 375 -12.49 -3.80 -7.78
C GLU A 375 -13.40 -4.82 -8.49
N TYR A 376 -12.82 -5.66 -9.36
CA TYR A 376 -13.55 -6.75 -10.01
C TYR A 376 -14.16 -7.72 -8.99
N PHE A 377 -13.45 -8.05 -7.91
CA PHE A 377 -13.99 -8.90 -6.84
C PHE A 377 -15.14 -8.23 -6.11
N VAL A 378 -15.06 -6.92 -5.86
CA VAL A 378 -16.15 -6.15 -5.24
C VAL A 378 -17.38 -6.12 -6.14
N ASP A 379 -17.21 -5.80 -7.43
CA ASP A 379 -18.31 -5.70 -8.39
C ASP A 379 -19.02 -7.05 -8.63
N ASN A 380 -18.32 -8.17 -8.39
CA ASN A 380 -18.87 -9.53 -8.49
C ASN A 380 -19.26 -10.15 -7.14
N ASN A 381 -19.17 -9.40 -6.04
CA ASN A 381 -19.46 -9.85 -4.67
C ASN A 381 -18.62 -11.08 -4.24
N TYR A 382 -17.33 -11.06 -4.55
CA TYR A 382 -16.38 -12.13 -4.24
C TYR A 382 -15.59 -11.89 -2.96
N SER A 383 -15.50 -10.65 -2.47
CA SER A 383 -14.82 -10.31 -1.22
C SER A 383 -15.82 -10.05 -0.10
N HIS A 384 -15.63 -10.75 1.00
CA HIS A 384 -16.38 -10.61 2.24
C HIS A 384 -15.37 -10.42 3.36
N THR A 385 -15.46 -9.29 4.06
CA THR A 385 -14.64 -9.06 5.24
C THR A 385 -15.07 -10.01 6.36
N ALA A 386 -14.13 -10.37 7.25
CA ALA A 386 -14.32 -11.39 8.28
C ALA A 386 -15.44 -11.10 9.29
N ASP A 387 -16.03 -9.89 9.26
CA ASP A 387 -17.10 -9.43 10.13
C ASP A 387 -18.51 -9.51 9.49
N ASN A 388 -18.63 -10.06 8.26
CA ASN A 388 -19.91 -10.29 7.56
C ASN A 388 -20.31 -11.78 7.50
#